data_AF-A0A0J8D7B3-F1
#
_entry.id   AF-A0A0J8D7B3-F1
#
_cell.length_a   1.000
_cell.length_b   1.000
_cell.length_c   1.000
_cell.angle_alpha   90.00
_cell.angle_beta   90.00
_cell.angle_gamma   90.00
#
_symmetry.space_group_name_H-M   'P 1'
#
loop_
_entity.id
_entity.type
_entity.pdbx_description
1 polymer ?
#
loop_
_entity_poly.entity_id
_entity_poly.type
_entity_poly.pdbx_seq_one_letter_code
_entity_poly.pdbx_strand_id
1 'polypeptide(L)'
;MKKKILLIQPENIEIRKFRRKQLNNFVQLTIPYLAGYIDEKRYEITLIDEYNNRIPYDKCFDLVCITVNTPNANHCYEMARRFKKSGSVVVLGGPHVTLLPEEAEKFADVLIIGESEETWPRFLNNFYLGDYKEKYVSEGAACLKDLPMPRWDLLNRFSIFKGAVISSRGCPNHCSYCNLKQIYVDKFRTRPIDEVIREIRAIPSKFFVF
;
A
#
# COMPACT_ATOMS: atom_id res chain seq x y z
N MET A 1 6.30 20.53 -13.71
CA MET A 1 4.87 20.21 -13.51
C MET A 1 4.76 19.04 -12.56
N LYS A 2 3.74 18.98 -11.70
CA LYS A 2 3.51 17.82 -10.83
C LYS A 2 3.00 16.64 -11.67
N LYS A 3 3.46 15.43 -11.37
CA LYS A 3 2.91 14.18 -11.93
C LYS A 3 1.69 13.74 -11.11
N LYS A 4 0.62 13.30 -11.76
CA LYS A 4 -0.60 12.79 -11.11
C LYS A 4 -0.41 11.34 -10.72
N ILE A 5 -0.53 11.05 -9.43
CA ILE A 5 -0.41 9.70 -8.87
C ILE A 5 -1.73 9.25 -8.26
N LEU A 6 -2.19 8.05 -8.63
CA LEU A 6 -3.33 7.38 -8.04
C LEU A 6 -2.86 6.19 -7.20
N LEU A 7 -3.14 6.24 -5.90
CA LEU A 7 -2.91 5.13 -4.98
C LEU A 7 -4.23 4.42 -4.70
N ILE A 8 -4.27 3.10 -4.84
CA ILE A 8 -5.49 2.31 -4.73
C ILE A 8 -5.35 1.24 -3.65
N GLN A 9 -6.28 1.28 -2.70
CA GLN A 9 -6.57 0.17 -1.81
C GLN A 9 -7.80 -0.57 -2.36
N PRO A 10 -7.59 -1.75 -2.98
CA PRO A 10 -8.63 -2.44 -3.73
C PRO A 10 -9.59 -3.19 -2.81
N GLU A 11 -10.82 -3.33 -3.27
CA GLU A 11 -11.87 -4.04 -2.56
C GLU A 11 -12.86 -4.64 -3.56
N ASN A 12 -12.71 -5.92 -3.85
CA ASN A 12 -13.63 -6.64 -4.72
C ASN A 12 -15.03 -6.75 -4.08
N ILE A 13 -16.02 -7.04 -4.91
CA ILE A 13 -17.43 -7.06 -4.49
C ILE A 13 -17.75 -8.11 -3.42
N GLU A 14 -17.06 -9.24 -3.41
CA GLU A 14 -17.30 -10.35 -2.48
C GLU A 14 -16.76 -10.02 -1.10
N ILE A 15 -15.51 -9.54 -1.01
CA ILE A 15 -14.91 -9.08 0.24
C ILE A 15 -15.70 -7.90 0.78
N ARG A 16 -16.13 -6.97 -0.09
CA ARG A 16 -16.93 -5.81 0.33
C ARG A 16 -18.25 -6.23 0.96
N LYS A 17 -18.93 -7.22 0.39
CA LYS A 17 -20.18 -7.78 0.94
C LYS A 17 -19.96 -8.38 2.33
N PHE A 18 -18.83 -9.05 2.55
CA PHE A 18 -18.46 -9.62 3.83
C PHE A 18 -18.11 -8.54 4.87
N ARG A 19 -17.18 -7.62 4.54
CA ARG A 19 -16.71 -6.55 5.43
C ARG A 19 -17.80 -5.57 5.85
N ARG A 20 -18.80 -5.32 5.00
CA ARG A 20 -19.95 -4.43 5.32
C ARG A 20 -20.73 -4.85 6.56
N LYS A 21 -20.69 -6.13 6.94
CA LYS A 21 -21.37 -6.66 8.13
C LYS A 21 -20.50 -6.61 9.40
N GLN A 22 -19.24 -6.22 9.28
CA GLN A 22 -18.28 -6.23 10.39
C GLN A 22 -18.24 -4.88 11.12
N LEU A 23 -18.26 -4.93 12.45
CA LEU A 23 -18.11 -3.76 13.31
C LEU A 23 -16.66 -3.27 13.39
N ASN A 24 -15.68 -4.16 13.18
CA ASN A 24 -14.23 -3.90 13.25
C ASN A 24 -13.62 -3.60 11.87
N ASN A 25 -14.29 -2.80 11.05
CA ASN A 25 -13.89 -2.56 9.67
C ASN A 25 -12.83 -1.45 9.54
N PHE A 26 -11.65 -1.63 10.15
CA PHE A 26 -10.54 -0.67 10.05
C PHE A 26 -10.00 -0.55 8.62
N VAL A 27 -9.46 0.63 8.30
CA VAL A 27 -8.81 0.89 7.01
C VAL A 27 -7.46 0.17 6.98
N GLN A 28 -7.07 -0.41 5.84
CA GLN A 28 -5.74 -0.99 5.70
C GLN A 28 -4.69 0.13 5.70
N LEU A 29 -3.56 -0.13 6.33
CA LEU A 29 -2.60 0.93 6.65
C LEU A 29 -1.53 1.14 5.57
N THR A 30 -1.29 0.16 4.70
CA THR A 30 -0.21 0.15 3.72
C THR A 30 -0.20 1.40 2.84
N ILE A 31 -1.30 1.68 2.13
CA ILE A 31 -1.34 2.80 1.18
C ILE A 31 -1.28 4.16 1.88
N PRO A 32 -1.98 4.41 3.00
CA PRO A 32 -1.79 5.63 3.80
C PRO A 32 -0.35 5.88 4.22
N TYR A 33 0.40 4.85 4.62
CA TYR A 33 1.83 4.98 4.92
C TYR A 33 2.66 5.31 3.68
N LEU A 34 2.44 4.58 2.58
CA LEU A 34 3.18 4.83 1.33
C LEU A 34 2.92 6.23 0.77
N ALA A 35 1.71 6.77 0.97
CA ALA A 35 1.38 8.14 0.64
C ALA A 35 2.20 9.17 1.44
N GLY A 36 2.61 8.84 2.67
CA GLY A 36 3.45 9.69 3.52
C GLY A 36 4.87 9.90 3.00
N TYR A 37 5.35 9.04 2.10
CA TYR A 37 6.66 9.18 1.45
C TYR A 37 6.65 10.10 0.21
N ILE A 38 5.47 10.51 -0.26
CA ILE A 38 5.35 11.23 -1.53
C ILE A 38 5.64 12.72 -1.35
N ASP A 39 6.60 13.24 -2.12
CA ASP A 39 6.86 14.67 -2.22
C ASP A 39 5.76 15.38 -3.03
N GLU A 40 4.86 16.09 -2.35
CA GLU A 40 3.79 16.85 -2.98
C GLU A 40 4.26 18.01 -3.85
N LYS A 41 5.53 18.42 -3.81
CA LYS A 41 6.08 19.39 -4.78
C LYS A 41 6.25 18.76 -6.16
N ARG A 42 6.39 17.43 -6.22
CA ARG A 42 6.59 16.63 -7.43
C ARG A 42 5.32 15.90 -7.88
N TYR A 43 4.45 15.54 -6.94
CA TYR A 43 3.27 14.72 -7.21
C TYR A 43 1.97 15.36 -6.74
N GLU A 44 0.90 15.13 -7.49
CA GLU A 44 -0.49 15.38 -7.09
C GLU A 44 -1.13 14.05 -6.71
N ILE A 45 -1.46 13.86 -5.43
CA ILE A 45 -1.88 12.57 -4.88
C ILE A 45 -3.40 12.43 -4.91
N THR A 46 -3.88 11.34 -5.50
CA THR A 46 -5.24 10.83 -5.31
C THR A 46 -5.14 9.47 -4.61
N LEU A 47 -5.78 9.32 -3.45
CA LEU A 47 -5.83 8.05 -2.71
C LEU A 47 -7.26 7.54 -2.67
N ILE A 48 -7.48 6.33 -3.19
CA ILE A 48 -8.80 5.70 -3.26
C ILE A 48 -8.83 4.43 -2.41
N ASP A 49 -9.70 4.43 -1.40
CA ASP A 49 -10.19 3.22 -0.75
C ASP A 49 -11.46 2.76 -1.45
N GLU A 50 -11.34 1.69 -2.25
CA GLU A 50 -12.42 1.18 -3.10
C GLU A 50 -13.60 0.63 -2.29
N TYR A 51 -13.39 0.35 -0.99
CA TYR A 51 -14.45 -0.04 -0.09
C TYR A 51 -15.61 0.99 -0.09
N ASN A 52 -15.27 2.28 -0.14
CA ASN A 52 -16.24 3.39 -0.07
C ASN A 52 -16.31 4.23 -1.34
N ASN A 53 -15.28 4.23 -2.18
CA ASN A 53 -15.16 5.14 -3.31
C ASN A 53 -15.08 4.35 -4.61
N ARG A 54 -15.57 4.93 -5.71
CA ARG A 54 -15.40 4.35 -7.04
C ARG A 54 -14.01 4.66 -7.57
N ILE A 55 -13.44 3.71 -8.31
CA ILE A 55 -12.19 3.93 -9.04
C ILE A 55 -12.45 4.92 -10.19
N PRO A 56 -11.67 6.02 -10.30
CA PRO A 56 -11.89 7.08 -11.30
C PRO A 56 -11.27 6.72 -12.66
N TYR A 57 -11.86 5.74 -13.35
CA TYR A 57 -11.39 5.29 -14.67
C TYR A 57 -11.49 6.35 -15.78
N ASP A 58 -12.28 7.39 -15.56
CA ASP A 58 -12.47 8.53 -16.46
C ASP A 58 -11.33 9.57 -16.37
N LYS A 59 -10.45 9.47 -15.37
CA LYS A 59 -9.35 10.39 -15.16
C LYS A 59 -8.03 9.83 -15.68
N CYS A 60 -7.17 10.71 -16.19
CA CYS A 60 -5.81 10.38 -16.57
C CYS A 60 -4.85 10.56 -15.38
N PHE A 61 -4.00 9.56 -15.17
CA PHE A 61 -2.92 9.57 -14.18
C PHE A 61 -1.62 9.21 -14.87
N ASP A 62 -0.51 9.84 -14.46
CA ASP A 62 0.82 9.47 -14.94
C ASP A 62 1.24 8.13 -14.31
N LEU A 63 0.84 7.91 -13.05
CA LEU A 63 1.22 6.76 -12.24
C LEU A 63 0.02 6.20 -11.47
N VAL A 64 -0.22 4.89 -11.56
CA VAL A 64 -1.26 4.19 -10.81
C VAL A 64 -0.63 3.07 -9.99
N CYS A 65 -0.84 3.08 -8.68
CA CYS A 65 -0.25 2.12 -7.76
C CYS A 65 -1.32 1.36 -6.99
N ILE A 66 -1.26 0.03 -7.03
CA ILE A 66 -2.28 -0.85 -6.45
C ILE A 66 -1.60 -1.78 -5.44
N THR A 67 -2.07 -1.77 -4.18
CA THR A 67 -1.66 -2.78 -3.20
C THR A 67 -2.48 -4.04 -3.40
N VAL A 68 -1.85 -5.15 -3.78
CA VAL A 68 -2.52 -6.40 -4.11
C VAL A 68 -2.41 -7.36 -2.94
N ASN A 69 -3.55 -7.65 -2.31
CA ASN A 69 -3.74 -8.83 -1.46
C ASN A 69 -4.33 -9.97 -2.31
N THR A 70 -3.98 -11.21 -1.98
CA THR A 70 -4.32 -12.38 -2.80
C THR A 70 -5.80 -12.50 -3.15
N PRO A 71 -6.75 -12.26 -2.21
CA PRO A 71 -8.18 -12.32 -2.55
C PRO A 71 -8.65 -11.27 -3.57
N ASN A 72 -7.91 -10.17 -3.77
CA ASN A 72 -8.23 -9.15 -4.77
C ASN A 72 -7.40 -9.27 -6.06
N ALA A 73 -6.52 -10.28 -6.20
CA ALA A 73 -5.56 -10.35 -7.30
C ALA A 73 -6.20 -10.18 -8.69
N ASN A 74 -7.20 -11.00 -9.02
CA ASN A 74 -7.92 -10.92 -10.30
C ASN A 74 -8.56 -9.56 -10.55
N HIS A 75 -9.16 -8.95 -9.52
CA HIS A 75 -9.75 -7.62 -9.61
C HIS A 75 -8.68 -6.54 -9.84
N CYS A 76 -7.53 -6.66 -9.18
CA CYS A 76 -6.40 -5.75 -9.36
C CYS A 76 -5.78 -5.88 -10.76
N TYR A 77 -5.69 -7.09 -11.31
CA TYR A 77 -5.17 -7.31 -12.67
C TYR A 77 -6.09 -6.72 -13.73
N GLU A 78 -7.41 -6.84 -13.57
CA GLU A 78 -8.36 -6.21 -14.48
C GLU A 78 -8.25 -4.68 -14.40
N MET A 79 -8.18 -4.12 -13.20
CA MET A 79 -7.96 -2.70 -12.99
C MET A 79 -6.64 -2.22 -13.61
N ALA A 80 -5.55 -2.98 -13.44
CA ALA A 80 -4.25 -2.69 -14.03
C ALA A 80 -4.33 -2.61 -15.56
N ARG A 81 -4.93 -3.62 -16.22
CA ARG A 81 -5.12 -3.61 -17.69
C ARG A 81 -5.86 -2.37 -18.17
N ARG A 82 -6.90 -1.94 -17.46
CA ARG A 82 -7.70 -0.75 -17.82
C ARG A 82 -6.86 0.53 -17.74
N PHE A 83 -6.09 0.72 -16.67
CA PHE A 83 -5.22 1.89 -16.55
C PHE A 83 -4.05 1.89 -17.53
N LYS A 84 -3.44 0.72 -17.81
CA LYS A 84 -2.42 0.59 -18.85
C LYS A 84 -2.97 0.99 -20.23
N LYS A 85 -4.18 0.54 -20.57
CA LYS A 85 -4.86 0.92 -21.82
C LYS A 85 -5.11 2.43 -21.93
N SER A 86 -5.27 3.12 -20.80
CA SER A 86 -5.41 4.58 -20.72
C SER A 86 -4.07 5.34 -20.72
N GLY A 87 -2.93 4.64 -20.84
CA GLY A 87 -1.59 5.24 -20.94
C GLY A 87 -0.88 5.49 -19.60
N SER A 88 -1.45 5.05 -18.47
CA SER A 88 -0.79 5.16 -17.16
C SER A 88 0.29 4.11 -16.99
N VAL A 89 1.39 4.48 -16.31
CA VAL A 89 2.33 3.49 -15.79
C VAL A 89 1.72 2.84 -14.56
N VAL A 90 1.60 1.51 -14.57
CA VAL A 90 0.96 0.76 -13.49
C VAL A 90 1.97 0.03 -12.63
N VAL A 91 1.87 0.25 -11.32
CA VAL A 91 2.69 -0.36 -10.28
C VAL A 91 1.83 -1.30 -9.45
N LEU A 92 2.27 -2.55 -9.30
CA LEU A 92 1.68 -3.49 -8.35
C LEU A 92 2.65 -3.72 -7.20
N GLY A 93 2.12 -3.73 -5.97
CA GLY A 93 2.88 -4.10 -4.78
C GLY A 93 2.02 -4.87 -3.78
N GLY A 94 2.55 -5.09 -2.58
CA GLY A 94 1.84 -5.74 -1.50
C GLY A 94 2.05 -7.26 -1.42
N PRO A 95 1.35 -7.94 -0.50
CA PRO A 95 1.63 -9.33 -0.15
C PRO A 95 1.53 -10.30 -1.33
N HIS A 96 0.54 -10.13 -2.21
CA HIS A 96 0.36 -11.03 -3.34
C HIS A 96 1.52 -10.93 -4.34
N VAL A 97 1.93 -9.70 -4.68
CA VAL A 97 3.06 -9.43 -5.58
C VAL A 97 4.37 -9.98 -5.00
N THR A 98 4.52 -9.92 -3.67
CA THR A 98 5.71 -10.46 -3.00
C THR A 98 5.78 -11.98 -3.09
N LEU A 99 4.64 -12.66 -2.96
CA LEU A 99 4.56 -14.12 -2.98
C LEU A 99 4.56 -14.70 -4.41
N LEU A 100 3.96 -13.99 -5.37
CA LEU A 100 3.75 -14.45 -6.74
C LEU A 100 4.14 -13.37 -7.77
N PRO A 101 5.41 -12.92 -7.79
CA PRO A 101 5.85 -11.83 -8.66
C PRO A 101 5.74 -12.17 -10.15
N GLU A 102 6.02 -13.41 -10.54
CA GLU A 102 5.91 -13.90 -11.93
C GLU A 102 4.48 -13.92 -12.47
N GLU A 103 3.50 -14.02 -11.58
CA GLU A 103 2.09 -13.87 -11.95
C GLU A 103 1.76 -12.39 -12.17
N ALA A 104 2.14 -11.54 -11.21
CA ALA A 104 1.81 -10.13 -11.19
C ALA A 104 2.52 -9.33 -12.31
N GLU A 105 3.74 -9.72 -12.72
CA GLU A 105 4.51 -9.01 -13.76
C GLU A 105 3.78 -8.97 -15.11
N LYS A 106 2.90 -9.94 -15.38
CA LYS A 106 2.09 -10.01 -16.61
C LYS A 106 1.08 -8.86 -16.72
N PHE A 107 0.83 -8.14 -15.62
CA PHE A 107 -0.22 -7.13 -15.52
C PHE A 107 0.28 -5.73 -15.15
N ALA A 108 1.54 -5.59 -14.74
CA ALA A 108 2.13 -4.32 -14.30
C ALA A 108 3.18 -3.80 -15.29
N ASP A 109 3.60 -2.54 -15.13
CA ASP A 109 4.85 -2.01 -15.70
C ASP A 109 5.99 -2.08 -14.68
N VAL A 110 5.65 -1.96 -13.40
CA VAL A 110 6.60 -2.01 -12.29
C VAL A 110 6.07 -2.87 -11.14
N LEU A 111 6.93 -3.69 -10.55
CA LEU A 111 6.65 -4.40 -9.31
C LEU A 111 7.44 -3.85 -8.13
N ILE A 112 6.77 -3.68 -7.00
CA ILE A 112 7.38 -3.47 -5.68
C ILE A 112 7.25 -4.76 -4.88
N ILE A 113 8.38 -5.43 -4.62
CA ILE A 113 8.44 -6.77 -4.03
C ILE A 113 9.05 -6.68 -2.64
N GLY A 114 8.33 -7.20 -1.64
CA GLY A 114 8.70 -7.13 -0.23
C GLY A 114 8.30 -5.82 0.44
N GLU A 115 8.98 -5.52 1.55
CA GLU A 115 8.78 -4.28 2.29
C GLU A 115 9.19 -3.05 1.45
N SER A 116 8.45 -1.96 1.59
CA SER A 116 8.47 -0.87 0.62
C SER A 116 9.18 0.39 1.11
N GLU A 117 9.58 0.44 2.38
CA GLU A 117 10.13 1.64 3.03
C GLU A 117 11.33 2.25 2.28
N GLU A 118 12.20 1.41 1.71
CA GLU A 118 13.38 1.86 0.95
C GLU A 118 13.13 1.88 -0.57
N THR A 119 12.40 0.87 -1.07
CA THR A 119 12.17 0.69 -2.50
C THR A 119 11.20 1.71 -3.07
N TRP A 120 10.19 2.12 -2.29
CA TRP A 120 9.15 3.04 -2.72
C TRP A 120 9.66 4.47 -2.95
N PRO A 121 10.38 5.12 -2.01
CA PRO A 121 10.96 6.45 -2.26
C PRO A 121 11.96 6.43 -3.43
N ARG A 122 12.76 5.37 -3.54
CA ARG A 122 13.70 5.17 -4.64
C ARG A 122 12.97 5.08 -5.98
N PHE A 123 11.91 4.28 -6.06
CA PHE A 123 11.07 4.20 -7.25
C PHE A 123 10.43 5.55 -7.60
N LEU A 124 9.82 6.24 -6.63
CA LEU A 124 9.22 7.56 -6.87
C LEU A 124 10.22 8.58 -7.43
N ASN A 125 11.46 8.57 -6.95
CA ASN A 125 12.49 9.46 -7.51
C ASN A 125 12.82 9.09 -8.96
N ASN A 126 13.07 7.81 -9.22
CA ASN A 126 13.40 7.28 -10.53
C ASN A 126 12.27 7.52 -11.55
N PHE A 127 11.03 7.28 -11.16
CA PHE A 127 9.85 7.55 -12.00
C PHE A 127 9.72 9.03 -12.33
N TYR A 128 9.99 9.92 -11.37
CA TYR A 128 9.94 11.36 -11.62
C TYR A 128 10.98 11.78 -12.67
N LEU A 129 12.19 11.23 -12.57
CA LEU A 129 13.32 11.48 -13.49
C LEU A 129 13.19 10.78 -14.84
N GLY A 130 12.28 9.80 -14.97
CA GLY A 130 12.10 9.01 -16.20
C GLY A 130 13.06 7.83 -16.34
N ASP A 131 13.77 7.45 -15.27
CA ASP A 131 14.75 6.35 -15.23
C ASP A 131 14.33 5.29 -14.20
N TYR A 132 13.13 4.75 -14.36
CA TYR A 132 12.62 3.69 -13.49
C TYR A 132 12.80 2.30 -14.08
N LYS A 133 12.90 1.30 -13.19
CA LYS A 133 13.05 -0.11 -13.53
C LYS A 133 11.73 -0.85 -13.41
N GLU A 134 11.64 -2.00 -14.05
CA GLU A 134 10.46 -2.88 -13.97
C GLU A 134 10.29 -3.54 -12.61
N LYS A 135 11.35 -3.68 -11.80
CA LYS A 135 11.29 -4.36 -10.50
C LYS A 135 12.11 -3.61 -9.44
N TYR A 136 11.52 -3.44 -8.26
CA TYR A 136 12.18 -2.97 -7.05
C TYR A 136 11.95 -3.98 -5.94
N VAL A 137 13.02 -4.66 -5.55
CA VAL A 137 13.00 -5.73 -4.54
C VAL A 137 13.62 -5.21 -3.25
N SER A 138 12.99 -5.51 -2.12
CA SER A 138 13.59 -5.30 -0.80
C SER A 138 14.73 -6.29 -0.58
N GLU A 139 15.94 -5.81 -0.36
CA GLU A 139 17.13 -6.65 -0.17
C GLU A 139 17.31 -7.11 1.29
N GLY A 140 16.49 -6.60 2.20
CA GLY A 140 16.59 -6.92 3.61
C GLY A 140 15.41 -6.44 4.44
N ALA A 141 15.63 -6.41 5.76
CA ALA A 141 14.65 -5.98 6.72
C ALA A 141 14.52 -4.46 6.71
N ALA A 142 13.37 -3.93 6.33
CA ALA A 142 13.11 -2.50 6.40
C ALA A 142 13.39 -1.93 7.80
N CYS A 143 13.96 -0.73 7.86
CA CYS A 143 14.04 0.01 9.10
C CYS A 143 12.62 0.44 9.54
N LEU A 144 12.25 0.15 10.78
CA LEU A 144 10.95 0.60 11.34
C LEU A 144 11.05 1.92 12.10
N LYS A 145 12.23 2.56 12.07
CA LYS A 145 12.47 3.87 12.66
C LYS A 145 12.19 4.96 11.61
N ASP A 146 11.78 6.14 12.08
CA ASP A 146 11.62 7.34 11.25
C ASP A 146 10.63 7.15 10.08
N LEU A 147 9.63 6.27 10.28
CA LEU A 147 8.54 6.07 9.32
C LEU A 147 7.69 7.34 9.21
N PRO A 148 7.20 7.70 8.00
CA PRO A 148 6.36 8.88 7.83
C PRO A 148 5.00 8.67 8.49
N MET A 149 4.29 9.76 8.78
CA MET A 149 2.92 9.66 9.26
C MET A 149 1.99 9.15 8.15
N PRO A 150 1.07 8.21 8.46
CA PRO A 150 0.07 7.76 7.50
C PRO A 150 -0.87 8.90 7.11
N ARG A 151 -1.15 9.03 5.81
CA ARG A 151 -2.02 10.08 5.23
C ARG A 151 -3.50 9.79 5.40
N TRP A 152 -3.95 9.79 6.65
CA TRP A 152 -5.37 9.61 7.02
C TRP A 152 -6.28 10.69 6.45
N ASP A 153 -5.74 11.88 6.18
CA ASP A 153 -6.43 13.03 5.58
C ASP A 153 -6.90 12.75 4.15
N LEU A 154 -6.18 11.92 3.39
CA LEU A 154 -6.52 11.58 2.00
C LEU A 154 -7.65 10.54 1.89
N LEU A 155 -8.06 9.92 3.00
CA LEU A 155 -9.07 8.86 3.01
C LEU A 155 -10.48 9.38 3.31
N ASN A 156 -11.44 9.04 2.43
CA ASN A 156 -12.86 9.27 2.68
C ASN A 156 -13.49 8.11 3.49
N ARG A 157 -13.22 8.10 4.80
CA ARG A 157 -13.69 7.11 5.78
C ARG A 157 -14.09 7.81 7.08
N PHE A 158 -15.06 7.25 7.81
CA PHE A 158 -15.35 7.72 9.17
C PHE A 158 -14.10 7.59 10.05
N SER A 159 -13.87 8.61 10.88
CA SER A 159 -12.72 8.69 11.79
C SER A 159 -12.51 7.43 12.61
N ILE A 160 -13.59 6.84 13.14
CA ILE A 160 -13.56 5.63 13.98
C ILE A 160 -12.84 4.43 13.33
N PHE A 161 -12.77 4.37 11.99
CA PHE A 161 -12.11 3.28 11.26
C PHE A 161 -10.66 3.60 10.85
N LYS A 162 -10.18 4.82 11.10
CA LYS A 162 -8.81 5.28 10.77
C LYS A 162 -7.88 5.10 11.97
N GLY A 163 -7.69 3.86 12.42
CA GLY A 163 -7.02 3.58 13.70
C GLY A 163 -6.02 2.44 13.69
N ALA A 164 -5.63 1.91 12.54
CA ALA A 164 -4.59 0.87 12.50
C ALA A 164 -3.21 1.47 12.77
N VAL A 165 -2.38 0.81 13.59
CA VAL A 165 -1.06 1.26 14.01
C VAL A 165 -0.06 0.11 13.96
N ILE A 166 1.13 0.34 13.43
CA ILE A 166 2.19 -0.69 13.46
C ILE A 166 3.11 -0.42 14.66
N SER A 167 3.09 -1.34 15.63
CA SER A 167 4.06 -1.39 16.74
C SER A 167 5.21 -2.36 16.48
N SER A 168 4.99 -3.38 15.65
CA SER A 168 5.97 -4.41 15.31
C SER A 168 5.68 -5.04 13.95
N ARG A 169 6.69 -5.68 13.34
CA ARG A 169 6.55 -6.51 12.13
C ARG A 169 7.40 -7.78 12.22
N GLY A 170 6.97 -8.80 11.48
CA GLY A 170 7.57 -10.13 11.49
C GLY A 170 7.11 -10.99 12.68
N CYS A 171 7.58 -12.23 12.73
CA CYS A 171 7.23 -13.20 13.77
C CYS A 171 8.39 -14.19 13.97
N PRO A 172 8.76 -14.53 15.22
CA PRO A 172 9.86 -15.47 15.48
C PRO A 172 9.47 -16.94 15.23
N ASN A 173 8.19 -17.26 15.06
CA ASN A 173 7.68 -18.64 14.99
C ASN A 173 7.77 -19.24 13.57
N HIS A 174 7.90 -20.57 13.47
CA HIS A 174 8.06 -21.31 12.20
C HIS A 174 6.85 -22.21 11.89
N CYS A 175 5.64 -21.64 11.90
CA CYS A 175 4.42 -22.39 11.62
C CYS A 175 4.41 -22.85 10.15
N SER A 176 4.21 -24.16 9.91
CA SER A 176 4.27 -24.78 8.57
C SER A 176 3.24 -24.23 7.56
N TYR A 177 2.16 -23.62 8.05
CA TYR A 177 1.06 -23.07 7.25
C TYR A 177 1.17 -21.55 7.00
N CYS A 178 2.17 -20.88 7.57
CA CYS A 178 2.23 -19.42 7.59
C CYS A 178 3.21 -18.86 6.54
N ASN A 179 2.73 -17.94 5.70
CA ASN A 179 3.53 -17.24 4.69
C ASN A 179 4.11 -15.90 5.18
N LEU A 180 3.96 -15.57 6.47
CA LEU A 180 4.35 -14.26 7.00
C LEU A 180 5.85 -13.97 6.79
N LYS A 181 6.72 -14.99 6.89
CA LYS A 181 8.17 -14.91 6.66
C LYS A 181 8.58 -14.86 5.18
N GLN A 182 7.64 -15.10 4.28
CA GLN A 182 7.86 -14.89 2.85
C GLN A 182 7.49 -13.44 2.47
N ILE A 183 6.50 -12.86 3.16
CA ILE A 183 6.09 -11.46 2.96
C ILE A 183 7.03 -10.48 3.69
N TYR A 184 7.37 -10.80 4.94
CA TYR A 184 8.34 -10.07 5.75
C TYR A 184 9.61 -10.87 5.90
N VAL A 185 10.67 -10.26 6.43
CA VAL A 185 11.88 -10.98 6.81
C VAL A 185 11.64 -11.97 7.97
N ASP A 186 12.49 -12.99 8.06
CA ASP A 186 12.53 -13.92 9.19
C ASP A 186 13.15 -13.28 10.45
N LYS A 187 12.52 -12.19 10.92
CA LYS A 187 12.93 -11.45 12.09
C LYS A 187 11.77 -10.67 12.68
N PHE A 188 11.58 -10.78 14.00
CA PHE A 188 10.69 -9.89 14.74
C PHE A 188 11.38 -8.55 14.98
N ARG A 189 10.69 -7.46 14.64
CA ARG A 189 11.19 -6.08 14.76
C ARG A 189 10.14 -5.23 15.43
N THR A 190 10.58 -4.36 16.33
CA THR A 190 9.73 -3.39 17.01
C THR A 190 10.02 -1.99 16.50
N ARG A 191 9.00 -1.16 16.48
CA ARG A 191 9.11 0.28 16.24
C ARG A 191 9.44 0.99 17.56
N PRO A 192 10.21 2.10 17.56
CA PRO A 192 10.45 2.88 18.76
C PRO A 192 9.13 3.32 19.42
N ILE A 193 9.05 3.14 20.74
CA ILE A 193 7.82 3.36 21.51
C ILE A 193 7.33 4.81 21.39
N ASP A 194 8.25 5.77 21.41
CA ASP A 194 7.94 7.19 21.30
C ASP A 194 7.31 7.55 19.95
N GLU A 195 7.76 6.93 18.85
CA GLU A 195 7.14 7.07 17.54
C GLU A 195 5.74 6.46 17.49
N VAL A 196 5.56 5.26 18.06
CA VAL A 196 4.24 4.60 18.15
C VAL A 196 3.27 5.48 18.93
N ILE A 197 3.68 6.01 20.09
CA ILE A 197 2.86 6.92 20.89
C ILE A 197 2.53 8.20 20.11
N ARG A 198 3.51 8.76 19.38
CA ARG A 198 3.33 9.96 18.56
C ARG A 198 2.30 9.73 17.47
N GLU A 199 2.33 8.58 16.80
CA GLU A 199 1.36 8.22 15.78
C GLU A 199 -0.05 8.01 16.36
N ILE A 200 -0.17 7.28 17.48
CA ILE A 200 -1.44 7.10 18.19
C ILE A 200 -2.07 8.45 18.55
N ARG A 201 -1.27 9.42 19.02
CA ARG A 201 -1.76 10.77 19.33
C ARG A 201 -2.23 11.55 18.11
N ALA A 202 -1.68 11.26 16.93
CA ALA A 202 -2.02 11.93 15.67
C ALA A 202 -3.22 11.30 14.95
N ILE A 203 -3.65 10.10 15.35
CA ILE A 203 -4.79 9.41 14.76
C ILE A 203 -6.07 10.22 15.00
N PRO A 204 -6.89 10.47 13.95
CA PRO A 204 -8.13 11.23 14.07
C PRO A 204 -9.27 10.40 14.68
N SER A 205 -8.97 9.43 15.55
CA SER A 205 -9.91 8.45 16.14
C SER A 205 -9.63 8.27 17.63
N LYS A 206 -10.68 8.02 18.41
CA LYS A 206 -10.55 7.59 19.82
C LYS A 206 -10.23 6.08 19.94
N PHE A 207 -10.34 5.34 18.85
CA PHE A 207 -10.14 3.90 18.78
C PHE A 207 -8.98 3.60 17.83
N PHE A 208 -8.07 2.74 18.27
CA PHE A 208 -6.98 2.23 17.46
C PHE A 208 -6.79 0.73 17.69
N VAL A 209 -6.12 0.08 16.75
CA VAL A 209 -5.77 -1.34 16.75
C VAL A 209 -4.32 -1.49 16.29
N PHE A 210 -3.67 -2.56 16.73
CA PHE A 210 -2.32 -2.94 16.29
C PHE A 210 -2.39 -4.04 15.22
#